data_AF-A0A2X2WE37-F1
#
_entry.id   AF-A0A2X2WE37-F1
#
_cell.length_a   1.000
_cell.length_b   1.000
_cell.length_c   1.000
_cell.angle_alpha   90.00
_cell.angle_beta   90.00
_cell.angle_gamma   90.00
#
_symmetry.space_group_name_H-M   'P 1'
#
loop_
_entity.id
_entity.type
_entity.pdbx_description
1 polymer ?
#
loop_
_entity_poly.entity_id
_entity_poly.type
_entity_poly.pdbx_seq_one_letter_code
_entity_poly.pdbx_strand_id
1 'polypeptide(L)'
;MARTARLIADWQTVGFAHGVMNTDNMSVLGLTIDYGPFGFLDDYQPGFICNHSDHQGRYSFDNQPAVGLWNLQRLAQTLSPFMPVDTLNDALDGYQLALLTRYGQRMRQKLGFFTEQKEDNALLNELFALMARERQRL
;
A
#
# COMPACT_ATOMS: atom_id res chain seq x y z
N MET A 1 -10.85 7.37 -4.27
CA MET A 1 -10.01 6.21 -4.63
C MET A 1 -8.54 6.58 -4.82
N ALA A 2 -8.18 7.41 -5.81
CA ALA A 2 -6.79 7.74 -6.15
C ALA A 2 -5.92 8.30 -5.00
N ARG A 3 -6.50 9.11 -4.09
CA ARG A 3 -5.76 9.67 -2.94
C ARG A 3 -5.25 8.58 -2.00
N THR A 4 -6.12 7.65 -1.61
CA THR A 4 -5.77 6.47 -0.81
C THR A 4 -4.75 5.58 -1.52
N ALA A 5 -4.93 5.36 -2.83
CA ALA A 5 -3.99 4.55 -3.63
C ALA A 5 -2.57 5.13 -3.60
N ARG A 6 -2.45 6.46 -3.76
CA ARG A 6 -1.16 7.16 -3.72
C ARG A 6 -0.55 7.17 -2.33
N LEU A 7 -1.37 7.36 -1.28
CA LEU A 7 -0.93 7.30 0.10
C LEU A 7 -0.29 5.95 0.42
N ILE A 8 -0.99 4.86 0.08
CA ILE A 8 -0.49 3.50 0.34
C ILE A 8 0.74 3.21 -0.51
N ALA A 9 0.77 3.63 -1.79
CA ALA A 9 1.98 3.52 -2.60
C ALA A 9 3.17 4.23 -1.95
N ASP A 10 2.97 5.44 -1.43
CA ASP A 10 4.01 6.18 -0.71
C ASP A 10 4.45 5.41 0.55
N TRP A 11 3.52 4.85 1.34
CA TRP A 11 3.86 3.98 2.49
C TRP A 11 4.71 2.78 2.10
N GLN A 12 4.33 2.06 1.03
CA GLN A 12 5.13 0.93 0.54
C GLN A 12 6.55 1.35 0.14
N THR A 13 6.73 2.55 -0.42
CA THR A 13 8.05 2.99 -0.91
C THR A 13 9.02 3.43 0.20
N VAL A 14 8.49 3.77 1.37
CA VAL A 14 9.28 4.17 2.54
C VAL A 14 9.33 3.08 3.63
N GLY A 15 8.70 1.92 3.39
CA GLY A 15 8.66 0.84 4.36
C GLY A 15 7.80 1.16 5.59
N PHE A 16 6.74 1.96 5.44
CA PHE A 16 5.84 2.29 6.54
C PHE A 16 4.70 1.26 6.66
N ALA A 17 4.57 0.64 7.83
CA ALA A 17 3.46 -0.21 8.22
C ALA A 17 2.58 0.51 9.26
N HIS A 18 1.29 0.68 8.98
CA HIS A 18 0.36 1.44 9.83
C HIS A 18 -0.13 0.64 11.04
N GLY A 19 -0.31 -0.67 10.89
CA GLY A 19 -0.71 -1.60 11.96
C GLY A 19 -2.19 -1.57 12.36
N VAL A 20 -2.96 -0.54 11.98
CA VAL A 20 -4.42 -0.42 12.28
C VAL A 20 -5.15 0.30 11.15
N MET A 21 -5.35 -0.39 10.02
CA MET A 21 -6.09 0.16 8.87
C MET A 21 -7.59 -0.13 8.96
N ASN A 22 -8.21 0.16 10.11
CA ASN A 22 -9.67 0.11 10.22
C ASN A 22 -10.30 1.25 9.40
N THR A 23 -11.58 1.11 9.02
CA THR A 23 -12.26 2.09 8.15
C THR A 23 -12.37 3.49 8.75
N ASP A 24 -12.46 3.60 10.07
CA ASP A 24 -12.44 4.84 10.84
C ASP A 24 -11.07 5.55 10.83
N ASN A 25 -10.00 4.80 10.56
CA ASN A 25 -8.64 5.32 10.41
C ASN A 25 -8.26 5.64 8.95
N MET A 26 -9.23 5.60 8.04
CA MET A 26 -9.02 5.95 6.63
C MET A 26 -9.51 7.37 6.35
N SER A 27 -8.57 8.32 6.33
CA SER A 27 -8.88 9.71 5.96
C SER A 27 -9.44 9.79 4.54
N VAL A 28 -10.61 10.41 4.38
CA VAL A 28 -11.21 10.71 3.06
C VAL A 28 -10.30 11.60 2.19
N LEU A 29 -9.46 12.41 2.82
CA LEU A 29 -8.50 13.29 2.15
C LEU A 29 -7.22 12.57 1.70
N GLY A 30 -7.04 11.29 2.09
CA GLY A 30 -5.83 10.52 1.81
C GLY A 30 -4.62 10.96 2.65
N LEU A 31 -4.86 11.28 3.93
CA LEU A 31 -3.83 11.59 4.91
C LEU A 31 -3.57 10.37 5.80
N THR A 32 -2.33 10.18 6.24
CA THR A 32 -2.04 9.28 7.36
C THR A 32 -2.61 9.88 8.64
N ILE A 33 -3.39 9.10 9.38
CA ILE A 33 -4.04 9.52 10.63
C ILE A 33 -3.97 8.37 11.64
N ASP A 34 -4.21 8.69 12.91
CA ASP A 34 -4.26 7.72 14.00
C ASP A 34 -2.99 6.85 14.13
N TYR A 35 -1.88 7.52 14.48
CA TYR A 35 -0.58 6.90 14.72
C TYR A 35 -0.59 6.12 16.05
N GLY A 36 -0.95 4.84 15.99
CA GLY A 36 -0.86 3.89 17.09
C GLY A 36 0.35 2.96 16.94
N PRO A 37 0.16 1.64 16.79
CA PRO A 37 1.25 0.67 16.63
C PRO A 37 1.78 0.65 15.18
N PHE A 38 2.27 1.80 14.71
CA PHE A 38 2.95 1.88 13.42
C PHE A 38 4.41 1.44 13.53
N GLY A 39 5.02 1.05 12.42
CA GLY A 39 6.44 0.75 12.34
C GLY A 39 7.02 1.08 10.98
N PHE A 40 8.26 1.56 10.96
CA PHE A 40 9.07 1.55 9.74
C PHE A 40 9.86 0.24 9.68
N LEU A 41 10.04 -0.30 8.48
CA LEU A 41 10.91 -1.46 8.27
C LEU A 41 12.37 -1.07 8.57
N ASP A 42 12.97 -1.74 9.55
CA ASP A 42 14.43 -1.74 9.73
C ASP A 42 15.05 -2.72 8.72
N ASP A 43 14.80 -4.02 8.92
CA ASP A 43 15.07 -5.05 7.92
C ASP A 43 13.91 -5.17 6.94
N TYR A 44 14.24 -5.50 5.68
CA TYR A 44 13.20 -5.75 4.69
C TYR A 44 12.48 -7.08 4.97
N GLN A 45 11.28 -6.99 5.54
CA GLN A 45 10.37 -8.10 5.76
C GLN A 45 9.00 -7.76 5.15
N PRO A 46 8.64 -8.32 3.98
CA PRO A 46 7.36 -8.04 3.32
C PRO A 46 6.14 -8.32 4.22
N GLY A 47 6.12 -9.45 4.91
CA GLY A 47 5.08 -9.83 5.85
C GLY A 47 5.26 -9.26 7.26
N PHE A 48 5.89 -8.08 7.40
CA PHE A 48 6.09 -7.45 8.71
C PHE A 48 4.74 -7.03 9.32
N ILE A 49 4.52 -7.39 10.59
CA ILE A 49 3.35 -7.03 11.38
C ILE A 49 3.84 -6.14 12.53
N CYS A 50 3.56 -4.84 12.46
CA CYS A 50 3.95 -3.89 13.50
C CYS A 50 3.03 -3.90 14.72
N ASN A 51 1.78 -4.37 14.57
CA ASN A 51 0.80 -4.42 15.64
C ASN A 51 0.78 -5.78 16.32
N HIS A 52 1.18 -5.84 17.60
CA HIS A 52 1.19 -7.09 18.38
C HIS A 52 -0.20 -7.73 18.59
N SER A 53 -1.27 -6.95 18.45
CA SER A 53 -2.65 -7.45 18.52
C SER A 53 -3.18 -7.98 17.18
N ASP A 54 -2.44 -7.79 16.08
CA ASP A 54 -2.80 -8.31 14.75
C ASP A 54 -2.25 -9.74 14.54
N HIS A 55 -2.83 -10.69 15.29
CA HIS A 55 -2.39 -12.09 15.25
C HIS A 55 -2.58 -12.78 13.89
N GLN A 56 -3.44 -12.25 13.03
CA GLN A 56 -3.73 -12.81 11.70
C GLN A 56 -2.93 -12.12 10.59
N GLY A 57 -2.16 -11.06 10.90
CA GLY A 57 -1.42 -10.29 9.91
C GLY A 57 -2.33 -9.56 8.92
N ARG A 58 -3.54 -9.18 9.33
CA ARG A 58 -4.50 -8.44 8.51
C ARG A 58 -3.89 -7.14 7.98
N TYR A 59 -3.09 -6.48 8.79
CA TYR A 59 -2.45 -5.19 8.52
C TYR A 59 -0.94 -5.32 8.35
N SER A 60 -0.45 -6.49 7.92
CA SER A 60 0.95 -6.66 7.52
C SER A 60 1.32 -5.68 6.40
N PHE A 61 2.61 -5.32 6.34
CA PHE A 61 3.13 -4.35 5.39
C PHE A 61 2.77 -4.66 3.93
N ASP A 62 2.87 -5.91 3.50
CA ASP A 62 2.48 -6.37 2.17
C ASP A 62 0.96 -6.41 1.92
N ASN A 63 0.14 -6.52 2.96
CA ASN A 63 -1.32 -6.53 2.85
C ASN A 63 -1.95 -5.13 2.76
N GLN A 64 -1.23 -4.06 3.12
CA GLN A 64 -1.78 -2.68 3.11
C GLN A 64 -2.44 -2.28 1.78
N PRO A 65 -1.87 -2.60 0.58
CA PRO A 65 -2.53 -2.35 -0.71
C PRO A 65 -3.91 -3.00 -0.84
N ALA A 66 -4.06 -4.26 -0.43
CA ALA A 66 -5.32 -4.99 -0.51
C ALA A 66 -6.33 -4.47 0.52
N VAL A 67 -5.88 -4.21 1.75
CA VAL A 67 -6.72 -3.62 2.80
C VAL A 67 -7.24 -2.24 2.41
N GLY A 68 -6.39 -1.42 1.78
CA GLY A 68 -6.78 -0.11 1.25
C GLY A 68 -7.93 -0.20 0.26
N LEU A 69 -7.86 -1.13 -0.70
CA LEU A 69 -8.96 -1.38 -1.64
C LEU A 69 -10.22 -1.85 -0.92
N TRP A 70 -10.09 -2.79 0.02
CA TRP A 70 -11.23 -3.30 0.78
C TRP A 70 -11.94 -2.18 1.56
N ASN A 71 -11.19 -1.28 2.19
CA ASN A 71 -11.75 -0.12 2.89
C ASN A 71 -12.47 0.84 1.92
N LEU A 72 -11.92 1.07 0.72
CA LEU A 72 -12.59 1.86 -0.31
C LEU A 72 -13.88 1.20 -0.81
N GLN A 73 -13.93 -0.14 -0.88
CA GLN A 73 -15.16 -0.86 -1.21
C GLN A 73 -16.22 -0.68 -0.11
N ARG A 74 -15.84 -0.68 1.17
CA ARG A 74 -16.76 -0.36 2.27
C ARG A 74 -17.31 1.06 2.14
N LEU A 75 -16.46 2.04 1.81
CA LEU A 75 -16.89 3.42 1.55
C LEU A 75 -17.82 3.50 0.32
N ALA A 76 -17.49 2.82 -0.77
CA ALA A 76 -18.33 2.80 -1.96
C ALA A 76 -19.75 2.26 -1.66
N GLN A 77 -19.85 1.22 -0.82
CA GLN A 77 -21.13 0.68 -0.40
C GLN A 77 -22.02 1.73 0.28
N THR A 78 -21.46 2.60 1.13
CA THR A 78 -22.25 3.63 1.82
C THR A 78 -22.74 4.74 0.88
N LEU A 79 -22.09 4.92 -0.28
CA LEU A 79 -22.44 5.90 -1.28
C LEU A 79 -23.44 5.39 -2.34
N SER A 80 -23.71 4.08 -2.36
CA SER A 80 -24.63 3.45 -3.33
C SER A 80 -26.07 3.99 -3.35
N PRO A 81 -26.65 4.56 -2.25
CA PRO A 81 -27.95 5.23 -2.33
C PRO A 81 -27.93 6.54 -3.13
N PHE A 82 -26.75 7.12 -3.37
CA PHE A 82 -26.59 8.45 -3.96
C PHE A 82 -25.93 8.43 -5.34
N MET A 83 -25.35 7.29 -5.74
CA MET A 83 -24.60 7.16 -6.98
C MET A 83 -24.86 5.79 -7.65
N PRO A 84 -24.88 5.73 -8.99
CA PRO A 84 -24.99 4.46 -9.71
C PRO A 84 -23.86 3.50 -9.32
N VAL A 85 -24.18 2.21 -9.24
CA VAL A 85 -23.21 1.15 -8.91
C VAL A 85 -22.08 1.09 -9.94
N ASP A 86 -22.37 1.28 -11.22
CA ASP A 86 -21.35 1.26 -12.27
C ASP A 86 -20.32 2.40 -12.08
N THR A 87 -20.78 3.60 -11.72
CA THR A 87 -19.89 4.73 -11.40
C THR A 87 -18.98 4.44 -10.19
N LEU A 88 -19.50 3.73 -9.19
CA LEU A 88 -18.72 3.31 -8.02
C LEU A 88 -17.67 2.26 -8.39
N ASN A 89 -18.03 1.29 -9.23
CA ASN A 89 -17.12 0.26 -9.71
C ASN A 89 -16.01 0.85 -10.57
N ASP A 90 -16.34 1.71 -11.54
CA ASP A 90 -15.35 2.42 -12.37
C ASP A 90 -14.34 3.19 -11.52
N ALA A 91 -14.83 3.85 -10.46
CA ALA A 91 -13.96 4.58 -9.53
C ALA A 91 -13.03 3.63 -8.74
N LEU A 92 -13.54 2.47 -8.31
CA LEU A 92 -12.76 1.44 -7.61
C LEU A 92 -11.70 0.81 -8.52
N ASP A 93 -12.03 0.54 -9.78
CA ASP A 93 -11.09 -0.03 -10.76
C ASP A 93 -9.88 0.88 -11.00
N GLY A 94 -10.08 2.20 -10.88
CA GLY A 94 -8.98 3.18 -10.93
C GLY A 94 -7.97 3.09 -9.77
N TYR A 95 -8.27 2.34 -8.70
CA TYR A 95 -7.37 2.20 -7.54
C TYR A 95 -6.06 1.51 -7.90
N GLN A 96 -6.12 0.36 -8.58
CA GLN A 96 -4.94 -0.44 -8.87
C GLN A 96 -3.98 0.31 -9.78
N LEU A 97 -4.50 0.95 -10.83
CA LEU A 97 -3.69 1.78 -11.73
C LEU A 97 -3.02 2.92 -10.96
N ALA A 98 -3.79 3.68 -10.15
CA ALA A 98 -3.23 4.80 -9.39
C ALA A 98 -2.16 4.37 -8.38
N LEU A 99 -2.33 3.21 -7.73
CA LEU A 99 -1.37 2.64 -6.79
C LEU A 99 -0.08 2.24 -7.52
N LEU A 100 -0.18 1.44 -8.58
CA LEU A 100 0.97 0.91 -9.31
C LEU A 100 1.74 2.01 -10.03
N THR A 101 1.05 2.99 -10.61
CA THR A 101 1.70 4.15 -11.24
C THR A 101 2.49 4.96 -10.21
N ARG A 102 1.91 5.29 -9.06
CA ARG A 102 2.61 6.04 -8.01
C ARG A 102 3.78 5.25 -7.44
N TYR A 103 3.57 3.97 -7.17
CA TYR A 103 4.59 3.08 -6.64
C TYR A 103 5.77 2.98 -7.60
N GLY A 104 5.53 2.65 -8.87
CA GLY A 104 6.57 2.54 -9.90
C GLY A 104 7.37 3.83 -10.08
N GLN A 105 6.69 4.99 -10.13
CA GLN A 105 7.36 6.30 -10.20
C GLN A 105 8.29 6.53 -9.00
N ARG A 106 7.83 6.24 -7.79
CA ARG A 106 8.62 6.40 -6.56
C ARG A 106 9.79 5.43 -6.49
N MET A 107 9.59 4.17 -6.87
CA MET A 107 10.66 3.16 -6.84
C MET A 107 11.75 3.46 -7.87
N ARG A 108 11.38 3.90 -9.08
CA ARG A 108 12.35 4.39 -10.08
C ARG A 108 13.18 5.55 -9.54
N GLN A 109 12.54 6.53 -8.91
CA GLN A 109 13.26 7.66 -8.28
C GLN A 109 14.25 7.17 -7.22
N LYS A 110 13.87 6.21 -6.39
CA LYS A 110 14.75 5.63 -5.35
C LYS A 110 15.94 4.85 -5.94
N LEU A 111 15.75 4.21 -7.09
CA LEU A 111 16.79 3.46 -7.80
C LEU A 111 17.63 4.33 -8.75
N GLY A 112 17.28 5.60 -8.94
CA GLY A 112 17.95 6.48 -9.90
C GLY A 112 17.63 6.16 -11.37
N PHE A 113 16.49 5.52 -11.65
CA PHE A 113 16.04 5.27 -13.02
C PHE A 113 15.33 6.51 -13.58
N PHE A 114 16.02 7.23 -14.48
CA PHE A 114 15.52 8.47 -15.07
C PHE A 114 14.57 8.27 -16.26
N THR A 115 14.46 7.04 -16.76
CA THR A 115 13.59 6.64 -17.88
C THR A 115 12.84 5.36 -17.51
N GLU A 116 11.65 5.15 -18.07
CA GLU A 116 10.91 3.90 -17.89
C GLU A 116 11.39 2.84 -18.89
N GLN A 117 11.79 1.68 -18.38
CA GLN A 117 12.17 0.52 -19.18
C GLN A 117 11.33 -0.70 -18.80
N LYS A 118 11.27 -1.70 -19.68
CA LYS A 118 10.45 -2.91 -19.45
C LYS A 118 11.02 -3.75 -18.30
N GLU A 119 12.32 -3.67 -18.11
CA GLU A 119 13.11 -4.49 -17.18
C GLU A 119 13.12 -3.93 -15.74
N ASP A 120 12.66 -2.68 -15.52
CA ASP A 120 12.72 -2.00 -14.21
C ASP A 120 12.11 -2.85 -13.08
N ASN A 121 10.97 -3.49 -13.34
CA ASN A 121 10.27 -4.30 -12.37
C ASN A 121 11.02 -5.60 -12.04
N ALA A 122 11.75 -6.18 -13.00
CA ALA A 122 12.55 -7.37 -12.77
C ALA A 122 13.72 -7.06 -11.82
N LEU A 123 14.45 -5.96 -12.10
CA LEU A 123 15.52 -5.49 -11.23
C LEU A 123 15.04 -5.18 -9.81
N LEU A 124 13.86 -4.56 -9.68
CA LEU A 124 13.28 -4.27 -8.38
C LEU A 124 12.94 -5.55 -7.59
N ASN A 125 12.36 -6.54 -8.26
CA ASN A 125 12.02 -7.82 -7.63
C ASN A 125 13.26 -8.60 -7.19
N GLU A 126 14.33 -8.59 -8.01
CA GLU A 126 15.61 -9.20 -7.66
C GLU A 126 16.24 -8.53 -6.42
N LEU A 127 16.22 -7.20 -6.37
CA LEU A 127 16.70 -6.46 -5.20
C LEU A 127 15.90 -6.81 -3.94
N PHE A 128 14.58 -6.82 -4.00
CA PHE A 128 13.75 -7.19 -2.85
C PHE A 128 13.97 -8.64 -2.41
N ALA A 129 14.11 -9.57 -3.35
CA ALA A 129 14.43 -10.96 -3.03
C ALA A 129 15.79 -11.09 -2.34
N LEU A 130 16.80 -10.33 -2.78
CA LEU A 130 18.11 -10.26 -2.14
C LEU A 130 17.99 -9.73 -0.71
N MET A 131 17.34 -8.58 -0.50
CA MET A 131 17.16 -7.97 0.83
C MET A 131 16.43 -8.90 1.80
N ALA A 132 15.36 -9.55 1.34
CA ALA A 132 14.60 -10.50 2.18
C ALA A 132 15.42 -11.73 2.56
N ARG A 133 16.30 -12.20 1.67
CA ARG A 133 17.16 -13.37 1.90
C ARG A 133 18.30 -13.07 2.86
N GLU A 134 19.00 -11.96 2.71
CA GLU A 134 20.17 -11.64 3.54
C GLU A 134 19.81 -11.43 5.02
N ARG A 135 18.56 -11.01 5.32
CA ARG A 135 18.05 -10.97 6.69
C ARG A 135 18.09 -12.34 7.40
N GLN A 136 17.76 -13.42 6.69
CA GLN A 136 17.66 -14.77 7.28
C GLN A 136 19.03 -15.39 7.61
N ARG A 137 20.13 -14.72 7.26
CA ARG A 137 21.51 -15.21 7.47
C ARG A 137 22.16 -14.66 8.73
N LEU A 138 21.52 -13.71 9.41
CA LEU A 138 21.92 -13.17 10.72
C LEU A 138 21.15 -13.88 11.83
#